data_AF-A0A653T1V4-F1
#
_entry.id   AF-A0A653T1V4-F1
#
_cell.length_a   1.000
_cell.length_b   1.000
_cell.length_c   1.000
_cell.angle_alpha   90.00
_cell.angle_beta   90.00
_cell.angle_gamma   90.00
#
_symmetry.space_group_name_H-M   'P 1'
#
loop_
_entity.id
_entity.type
_entity.pdbx_description
1 polymer ?
#
loop_
_entity_poly.entity_id
_entity_poly.type
_entity_poly.pdbx_seq_one_letter_code
_entity_poly.pdbx_strand_id
1 'polypeptide(L)'
;MNWKRTVSTLTLGVMLISTHTVADASTSIKEKQEQQQKVKEKRDSVKKDQSETSSKIEGNKEEISKVQAEVNKMDAQLQDIINDVAMKRQEIKRTEMKIEDLEADIKDYQEKMKAQEAMMKERMATMQKNGGGSINWAEFIFGSKNLSDLVTRMITAGTIQRSDQELFDDYEATQRSLKEAQADLKAERASLLEQQKALEVRQAELEKKMKQREKRIKELEEKNIKFESQIFDLQEIEATLVAQEQAIAAEIEAQRREEEEARRRAEEAARQEAARKAEEARQAEAARQAEAARQAEAEREAEAARQAAQQKQDNKSNTPSSSSSNNTAASTPAPKPAPASTPAPKPEPKPAPTTSTPAPSSSMFIQPASGRYSQGWGPASGAFGYTFHNGVDIAGPTGTPIRASATGTVIRAGWGGAYGNHVMIAHVINGQVWTTVYAHMNSVSVSSGQRVTQGSNIGTLGNTGNSSGPHLHFEIHKGGYSYSATSAGSTVNPRQFF
;
A
#
# COMPACT_ATOMS: atom_id res chain seq x y z
N MET A 1 5.58 33.24 10.03
CA MET A 1 6.82 33.48 9.27
C MET A 1 6.58 32.95 7.87
N ASN A 2 6.17 33.82 6.94
CA ASN A 2 5.67 33.44 5.61
C ASN A 2 6.84 33.25 4.65
N TRP A 3 7.12 32.02 4.23
CA TRP A 3 8.07 31.79 3.13
C TRP A 3 7.30 31.49 1.84
N LYS A 4 7.20 32.47 0.95
CA LYS A 4 6.79 32.28 -0.45
C LYS A 4 8.02 31.77 -1.23
N ARG A 5 7.95 30.58 -1.84
CA ARG A 5 8.92 30.14 -2.87
C ARG A 5 8.27 30.27 -4.24
N THR A 6 8.72 31.28 -4.98
CA THR A 6 8.47 31.45 -6.40
C THR A 6 9.24 30.36 -7.14
N VAL A 7 8.54 29.50 -7.89
CA VAL A 7 9.16 28.49 -8.77
C VAL A 7 9.24 29.10 -10.16
N SER A 8 10.45 29.48 -10.58
CA SER A 8 10.72 29.91 -11.95
C SER A 8 10.68 28.69 -12.89
N THR A 9 9.76 28.73 -13.83
CA THR A 9 9.63 27.81 -14.96
C THR A 9 10.79 28.02 -15.94
N LEU A 10 11.68 27.04 -16.07
CA LEU A 10 12.69 27.01 -17.14
C LEU A 10 12.18 26.09 -18.27
N THR A 11 11.61 26.69 -19.30
CA THR A 11 11.31 26.05 -20.59
C THR A 11 12.56 26.04 -21.45
N LEU A 12 13.02 24.87 -21.91
CA LEU A 12 13.99 24.77 -23.00
C LEU A 12 13.53 23.66 -23.94
N GLY A 13 13.16 24.07 -25.15
CA GLY A 13 13.06 23.19 -26.31
C GLY A 13 14.25 23.44 -27.21
N VAL A 14 14.82 22.38 -27.76
CA VAL A 14 15.53 22.38 -29.06
C VAL A 14 15.37 20.99 -29.67
N MET A 15 14.95 20.98 -30.92
CA MET A 15 14.88 19.85 -31.85
C MET A 15 16.10 19.95 -32.75
N LEU A 16 16.80 18.84 -33.05
CA LEU A 16 17.46 18.58 -34.35
C LEU A 16 18.11 17.18 -34.37
N ILE A 17 17.75 16.42 -35.40
CA ILE A 17 18.38 15.16 -35.82
C ILE A 17 19.54 15.55 -36.75
N SER A 18 20.79 15.15 -36.47
CA SER A 18 21.87 14.94 -37.46
C SER A 18 23.16 14.39 -36.83
N THR A 19 23.70 13.32 -37.43
CA THR A 19 25.10 12.85 -37.47
C THR A 19 26.00 13.12 -36.25
N HIS A 20 26.15 12.12 -35.37
CA HIS A 20 26.98 12.23 -34.17
C HIS A 20 28.48 12.34 -34.46
N THR A 21 29.08 13.44 -34.03
CA THR A 21 30.52 13.59 -33.81
C THR A 21 30.85 13.36 -32.33
N VAL A 22 32.10 13.02 -32.01
CA VAL A 22 32.58 12.73 -30.64
C VAL A 22 32.35 13.90 -29.66
N ALA A 23 32.15 15.12 -30.15
CA ALA A 23 31.85 16.30 -29.33
C ALA A 23 30.44 16.26 -28.70
N ASP A 24 29.43 15.69 -29.38
CA ASP A 24 28.05 15.62 -28.88
C ASP A 24 27.89 14.65 -27.69
N ALA A 25 28.66 13.56 -27.69
CA ALA A 25 28.62 12.54 -26.65
C ALA A 25 29.23 13.04 -25.31
N SER A 26 30.34 13.80 -25.38
CA SER A 26 30.96 14.40 -24.19
C SER A 26 30.06 15.41 -23.47
N THR A 27 29.23 16.13 -24.24
CA THR A 27 28.23 17.07 -23.71
C THR A 27 27.09 16.30 -23.02
N SER A 28 26.65 15.18 -23.61
CA SER A 28 25.64 14.27 -23.04
C SER A 28 26.06 13.64 -21.72
N ILE A 29 27.32 13.21 -21.59
CA ILE A 29 27.84 12.65 -20.33
C ILE A 29 27.85 13.71 -19.22
N LYS A 30 28.25 14.94 -19.53
CA LYS A 30 28.28 16.04 -18.57
C LYS A 30 26.88 16.39 -18.04
N GLU A 31 25.89 16.43 -18.92
CA GLU A 31 24.47 16.62 -18.53
C GLU A 31 23.97 15.49 -17.62
N LYS A 32 24.31 14.23 -17.92
CA LYS A 32 23.96 13.07 -17.06
C LYS A 32 24.67 13.12 -15.70
N GLN A 33 25.91 13.60 -15.63
CA GLN A 33 26.63 13.84 -14.37
C GLN A 33 25.97 14.93 -13.52
N GLU A 34 25.51 16.02 -14.14
CA GLU A 34 24.73 17.05 -13.45
C GLU A 34 23.38 16.51 -12.94
N GLN A 35 22.71 15.66 -13.71
CA GLN A 35 21.50 14.97 -13.25
C GLN A 35 21.79 14.05 -12.06
N GLN A 36 22.88 13.26 -12.12
CA GLN A 36 23.31 12.40 -11.02
C GLN A 36 23.58 13.20 -9.74
N GLN A 37 24.24 14.35 -9.84
CA GLN A 37 24.50 15.22 -8.70
C GLN A 37 23.20 15.79 -8.09
N LYS A 38 22.24 16.19 -8.93
CA LYS A 38 20.91 16.65 -8.47
C LYS A 38 20.12 15.56 -7.77
N VAL A 39 20.20 14.31 -8.25
CA VAL A 39 19.55 13.16 -7.59
C VAL A 39 20.21 12.90 -6.23
N LYS A 40 21.54 13.01 -6.14
CA LYS A 40 22.30 12.85 -4.89
C LYS A 40 21.95 13.89 -3.83
N GLU A 41 21.84 15.16 -4.23
CA GLU A 41 21.41 16.25 -3.34
C GLU A 41 19.98 16.02 -2.81
N LYS A 42 19.07 15.54 -3.67
CA LYS A 42 17.72 15.16 -3.24
C LYS A 42 17.73 14.00 -2.26
N ARG A 43 18.57 12.99 -2.49
CA ARG A 43 18.71 11.83 -1.60
C ARG A 43 19.22 12.26 -0.22
N ASP A 44 20.22 13.14 -0.17
CA ASP A 44 20.77 13.64 1.09
C ASP A 44 19.74 14.50 1.85
N SER A 45 18.90 15.28 1.14
CA SER A 45 17.75 15.97 1.73
C SER A 45 16.73 14.98 2.30
N VAL A 46 16.37 13.93 1.56
CA VAL A 46 15.40 12.90 2.00
C VAL A 46 15.93 12.15 3.23
N LYS A 47 17.22 11.85 3.31
CA LYS A 47 17.84 11.26 4.50
C LYS A 47 17.73 12.16 5.73
N LYS A 48 17.89 13.47 5.55
CA LYS A 48 17.69 14.44 6.64
C LYS A 48 16.22 14.42 7.08
N ASP A 49 15.29 14.45 6.14
CA ASP A 49 13.86 14.40 6.42
C ASP A 49 13.44 13.08 7.10
N GLN A 50 14.05 11.95 6.73
CA GLN A 50 13.89 10.67 7.43
C GLN A 50 14.38 10.74 8.87
N SER A 51 15.56 11.31 9.13
CA SER A 51 16.09 11.46 10.49
C SER A 51 15.20 12.35 11.35
N GLU A 52 14.72 13.48 10.81
CA GLU A 52 13.80 14.38 11.52
C GLU A 52 12.44 13.71 11.76
N THR A 53 11.93 12.97 10.78
CA THR A 53 10.66 12.23 10.91
C THR A 53 10.78 11.09 11.90
N SER A 54 11.90 10.37 11.93
CA SER A 54 12.18 9.32 12.92
C SER A 54 12.22 9.87 14.35
N SER A 55 12.80 11.05 14.56
CA SER A 55 12.79 11.73 15.87
C SER A 55 11.37 12.13 16.30
N LYS A 56 10.57 12.68 15.38
CA LYS A 56 9.15 12.98 15.63
C LYS A 56 8.35 11.72 15.95
N ILE A 57 8.66 10.59 15.33
CA ILE A 57 8.00 9.30 15.57
C ILE A 57 8.32 8.77 16.94
N GLU A 58 9.56 8.89 17.43
CA GLU A 58 9.88 8.50 18.80
C GLU A 58 9.10 9.36 19.81
N GLY A 59 9.03 10.68 19.62
CA GLY A 59 8.21 11.56 20.46
C GLY A 59 6.71 11.22 20.41
N ASN A 60 6.19 10.89 19.23
CA ASN A 60 4.78 10.54 19.08
C ASN A 60 4.46 9.12 19.56
N LYS A 61 5.44 8.20 19.59
CA LYS A 61 5.32 6.88 20.21
C LYS A 61 5.13 7.02 21.73
N GLU A 62 5.79 7.98 22.35
CA GLU A 62 5.50 8.33 23.75
C GLU A 62 4.05 8.83 23.90
N GLU A 63 3.56 9.69 22.99
CA GLU A 63 2.16 10.12 23.02
C GLU A 63 1.18 8.97 22.83
N ILE A 64 1.44 8.05 21.89
CA ILE A 64 0.65 6.83 21.67
C ILE A 64 0.64 5.99 22.96
N SER A 65 1.78 5.82 23.63
CA SER A 65 1.84 5.10 24.90
C SER A 65 1.02 5.77 26.01
N LYS A 66 1.00 7.10 26.06
CA LYS A 66 0.18 7.88 27.01
C LYS A 66 -1.30 7.70 26.73
N VAL A 67 -1.73 7.83 25.47
CA VAL A 67 -3.14 7.65 25.10
C VAL A 67 -3.57 6.18 25.29
N GLN A 68 -2.71 5.20 25.01
CA GLN A 68 -2.99 3.79 25.30
C GLN A 68 -3.17 3.54 26.81
N ALA A 69 -2.35 4.17 27.66
CA ALA A 69 -2.52 4.10 29.11
C ALA A 69 -3.84 4.76 29.57
N GLU A 70 -4.26 5.88 28.95
CA GLU A 70 -5.57 6.49 29.20
C GLU A 70 -6.72 5.55 28.79
N VAL A 71 -6.64 4.89 27.63
CA VAL A 71 -7.64 3.91 27.17
C VAL A 71 -7.73 2.73 28.14
N ASN A 72 -6.60 2.17 28.57
CA ASN A 72 -6.59 1.07 29.55
C ASN A 72 -7.22 1.49 30.90
N LYS A 73 -6.98 2.73 31.34
CA LYS A 73 -7.62 3.28 32.53
C LYS A 73 -9.12 3.46 32.34
N MET A 74 -9.57 3.93 31.18
CA MET A 74 -10.99 4.02 30.84
C MET A 74 -11.64 2.63 30.80
N ASP A 75 -10.96 1.61 30.30
CA ASP A 75 -11.47 0.23 30.24
C ASP A 75 -11.68 -0.36 31.63
N ALA A 76 -10.74 -0.14 32.55
CA ALA A 76 -10.91 -0.52 33.95
C ALA A 76 -12.11 0.20 34.59
N GLN A 77 -12.29 1.50 34.32
CA GLN A 77 -13.43 2.27 34.82
C GLN A 77 -14.76 1.84 34.19
N LEU A 78 -14.77 1.46 32.91
CA LEU A 78 -15.94 0.95 32.23
C LEU A 78 -16.36 -0.40 32.81
N GLN A 79 -15.40 -1.28 33.08
CA GLN A 79 -15.67 -2.58 33.70
C GLN A 79 -16.30 -2.41 35.09
N ASP A 80 -15.80 -1.47 35.89
CA ASP A 80 -16.35 -1.12 37.20
C ASP A 80 -17.82 -0.65 37.07
N ILE A 81 -18.09 0.29 36.16
CA ILE A 81 -19.45 0.79 35.93
C ILE A 81 -20.38 -0.32 35.40
N ILE A 82 -19.90 -1.20 34.52
CA ILE A 82 -20.66 -2.34 34.00
C ILE A 82 -21.05 -3.29 35.14
N ASN A 83 -20.11 -3.59 36.03
CA ASN A 83 -20.37 -4.44 37.19
C ASN A 83 -21.38 -3.78 38.15
N ASP A 84 -21.23 -2.48 38.43
CA ASP A 84 -22.18 -1.69 39.23
C ASP A 84 -23.60 -1.73 38.62
N VAL A 85 -23.72 -1.53 37.30
CA VAL A 85 -24.99 -1.59 36.58
C VAL A 85 -25.61 -2.98 36.68
N ALA A 86 -24.82 -4.05 36.56
CA ALA A 86 -25.29 -5.42 36.71
C ALA A 86 -25.78 -5.71 38.14
N MET A 87 -25.04 -5.28 39.16
CA MET A 87 -25.42 -5.42 40.56
C MET A 87 -26.71 -4.66 40.87
N LYS A 88 -26.84 -3.41 40.43
CA LYS A 88 -28.06 -2.60 40.62
C LYS A 88 -29.27 -3.22 39.93
N ARG A 89 -29.12 -3.80 38.74
CA ARG A 89 -30.21 -4.54 38.07
C ARG A 89 -30.65 -5.76 38.88
N GLN A 90 -29.72 -6.45 39.53
CA GLN A 90 -30.06 -7.58 40.39
C GLN A 90 -30.80 -7.13 41.67
N GLU A 91 -30.40 -6.01 42.28
CA GLU A 91 -31.09 -5.40 43.42
C GLU A 91 -32.51 -4.96 43.07
N ILE A 92 -32.68 -4.31 41.92
CA ILE A 92 -33.99 -3.94 41.37
C ILE A 92 -34.87 -5.17 41.22
N LYS A 93 -34.36 -6.24 40.59
CA LYS A 93 -35.10 -7.49 40.42
C LYS A 93 -35.52 -8.12 41.76
N ARG A 94 -34.66 -8.08 42.78
CA ARG A 94 -35.03 -8.56 44.14
C ARG A 94 -36.13 -7.71 44.76
N THR A 95 -36.08 -6.40 44.56
CA THR A 95 -37.11 -5.47 45.06
C THR A 95 -38.44 -5.68 44.34
N GLU A 96 -38.41 -5.91 43.02
CA GLU A 96 -39.60 -6.25 42.22
C GLU A 96 -40.27 -7.55 42.71
N MET A 97 -39.50 -8.61 43.00
CA MET A 97 -40.05 -9.85 43.56
C MET A 97 -40.71 -9.63 44.92
N LYS A 98 -40.10 -8.85 45.82
CA LYS A 98 -40.72 -8.51 47.11
C LYS A 98 -42.03 -7.75 46.95
N ILE A 99 -42.08 -6.83 45.98
CA ILE A 99 -43.31 -6.07 45.67
C ILE A 99 -44.40 -7.02 45.20
N GLU A 100 -44.07 -7.98 44.34
CA GLU A 100 -45.00 -9.02 43.88
C GLU A 100 -45.52 -9.87 45.05
N ASP A 101 -44.64 -10.32 45.94
CA ASP A 101 -45.01 -11.07 47.15
C ASP A 101 -45.94 -10.26 48.08
N LEU A 102 -45.61 -8.99 48.34
CA LEU A 102 -46.44 -8.10 49.16
C LEU A 102 -47.81 -7.82 48.54
N GLU A 103 -47.89 -7.70 47.22
CA GLU A 103 -49.16 -7.53 46.50
C GLU A 103 -50.05 -8.79 46.63
N ALA A 104 -49.44 -9.99 46.59
CA ALA A 104 -50.13 -11.24 46.84
C ALA A 104 -50.65 -11.33 48.29
N ASP A 105 -49.79 -11.03 49.28
CA ASP A 105 -50.17 -11.03 50.70
C ASP A 105 -51.32 -10.05 50.99
N ILE A 106 -51.25 -8.83 50.44
CA ILE A 106 -52.31 -7.83 50.58
C ILE A 106 -53.64 -8.36 50.04
N LYS A 107 -53.62 -9.05 48.89
CA LYS A 107 -54.81 -9.65 48.30
C LYS A 107 -55.37 -10.75 49.22
N ASP A 108 -54.52 -11.63 49.74
CA ASP A 108 -54.93 -12.71 50.63
C ASP A 108 -55.51 -12.16 51.95
N TYR A 109 -54.90 -11.13 52.53
CA TYR A 109 -55.45 -10.45 53.71
C TYR A 109 -56.81 -9.81 53.43
N GLN A 110 -56.99 -9.17 52.26
CA GLN A 110 -58.28 -8.60 51.88
C GLN A 110 -59.37 -9.67 51.70
N GLU A 111 -59.04 -10.82 51.12
CA GLU A 111 -59.96 -11.95 50.98
C GLU A 111 -60.31 -12.56 52.35
N LYS A 112 -59.31 -12.72 53.23
CA LYS A 112 -59.51 -13.21 54.61
C LYS A 112 -60.40 -12.25 55.42
N MET A 113 -60.16 -10.94 55.34
CA MET A 113 -60.99 -9.93 56.01
C MET A 113 -62.43 -9.99 55.51
N LYS A 114 -62.67 -10.11 54.19
CA LYS A 114 -64.03 -10.27 53.64
C LYS A 114 -64.73 -11.52 54.16
N ALA A 115 -64.00 -12.64 54.28
CA ALA A 115 -64.55 -13.87 54.84
C ALA A 115 -64.90 -13.72 56.33
N GLN A 116 -64.03 -13.07 57.11
CA GLN A 116 -64.27 -12.76 58.52
C GLN A 116 -65.47 -11.82 58.70
N GLU A 117 -65.59 -10.76 57.88
CA GLU A 117 -66.75 -9.88 57.85
C GLU A 117 -68.04 -10.62 57.52
N ALA A 118 -68.00 -11.55 56.56
CA ALA A 118 -69.16 -12.38 56.22
C ALA A 118 -69.59 -13.26 57.40
N MET A 119 -68.65 -13.92 58.08
CA MET A 119 -68.92 -14.73 59.28
C MET A 119 -69.50 -13.87 60.41
N MET A 120 -68.90 -12.71 60.70
CA MET A 120 -69.42 -11.76 61.70
C MET A 120 -70.83 -11.27 61.34
N LYS A 121 -71.09 -10.99 60.07
CA LYS A 121 -72.40 -10.51 59.59
C LYS A 121 -73.48 -11.60 59.69
N GLU A 122 -73.15 -12.83 59.32
CA GLU A 122 -74.05 -13.98 59.49
C GLU A 122 -74.35 -14.21 60.99
N ARG A 123 -73.32 -14.17 61.82
CA ARG A 123 -73.42 -14.27 63.28
C ARG A 123 -74.34 -13.20 63.86
N MET A 124 -74.13 -11.92 63.51
CA MET A 124 -74.99 -10.80 63.95
C MET A 124 -76.43 -10.94 63.44
N ALA A 125 -76.63 -11.38 62.20
CA ALA A 125 -77.96 -11.63 61.66
C ALA A 125 -78.70 -12.76 62.39
N THR A 126 -78.00 -13.83 62.78
CA THR A 126 -78.59 -14.90 63.61
C THR A 126 -78.94 -14.41 65.02
N MET A 127 -78.09 -13.59 65.64
CA MET A 127 -78.39 -12.94 66.93
C MET A 127 -79.64 -12.06 66.84
N GLN A 128 -79.76 -11.27 65.77
CA GLN A 128 -80.91 -10.38 65.57
C GLN A 128 -82.22 -11.16 65.37
N LYS A 129 -82.22 -12.23 64.57
CA LYS A 129 -83.39 -13.10 64.34
C LYS A 129 -83.89 -13.79 65.61
N ASN A 130 -82.99 -14.08 66.54
CA ASN A 130 -83.29 -14.78 67.79
C ASN A 130 -83.64 -13.84 68.97
N GLY A 131 -84.03 -12.59 68.70
CA GLY A 131 -84.59 -11.70 69.73
C GLY A 131 -83.95 -10.32 69.85
N GLY A 132 -83.04 -9.91 68.95
CA GLY A 132 -82.62 -8.51 68.77
C GLY A 132 -81.81 -7.85 69.89
N GLY A 133 -81.70 -8.46 71.07
CA GLY A 133 -80.83 -8.05 72.18
C GLY A 133 -79.66 -9.01 72.35
N SER A 134 -78.65 -8.64 73.16
CA SER A 134 -77.57 -9.55 73.56
C SER A 134 -78.16 -10.90 73.93
N ILE A 135 -77.61 -12.01 73.40
CA ILE A 135 -78.03 -13.37 73.77
C ILE A 135 -78.12 -13.37 75.30
N ASN A 136 -79.32 -13.60 75.83
CA ASN A 136 -79.52 -13.60 77.27
C ASN A 136 -78.95 -14.93 77.79
N TRP A 137 -77.62 -14.99 77.88
CA TRP A 137 -76.88 -16.18 78.24
C TRP A 137 -77.33 -16.73 79.60
N ALA A 138 -77.78 -15.85 80.50
CA ALA A 138 -78.44 -16.23 81.74
C ALA A 138 -79.71 -17.06 81.46
N GLU A 139 -80.61 -16.60 80.61
CA GLU A 139 -81.85 -17.34 80.27
C GLU A 139 -81.55 -18.64 79.49
N PHE A 140 -80.59 -18.62 78.57
CA PHE A 140 -80.18 -19.82 77.83
C PHE A 140 -79.61 -20.89 78.78
N ILE A 141 -78.71 -20.51 79.69
CA ILE A 141 -78.06 -21.42 80.65
C ILE A 141 -79.05 -21.86 81.74
N PHE A 142 -79.78 -20.93 82.36
CA PHE A 142 -80.69 -21.23 83.48
C PHE A 142 -82.05 -21.79 83.05
N GLY A 143 -82.43 -21.70 81.78
CA GLY A 143 -83.59 -22.37 81.18
C GLY A 143 -83.38 -23.88 80.88
N SER A 144 -82.38 -24.51 81.50
CA SER A 144 -82.06 -25.93 81.34
C SER A 144 -83.11 -26.85 81.98
N LYS A 145 -83.40 -28.01 81.36
CA LYS A 145 -84.39 -28.98 81.87
C LYS A 145 -83.83 -29.95 82.93
N ASN A 146 -82.51 -30.15 82.97
CA ASN A 146 -81.79 -31.02 83.92
C ASN A 146 -80.28 -30.67 83.96
N LEU A 147 -79.53 -31.27 84.89
CA LEU A 147 -78.10 -30.98 85.10
C LEU A 147 -77.23 -31.28 83.86
N SER A 148 -77.55 -32.30 83.07
CA SER A 148 -76.81 -32.62 81.84
C SER A 148 -77.03 -31.55 80.75
N ASP A 149 -78.25 -31.05 80.62
CA ASP A 149 -78.61 -29.95 79.72
C ASP A 149 -77.93 -28.64 80.18
N LEU A 150 -77.89 -28.36 81.49
CA LEU A 150 -77.21 -27.19 82.06
C LEU A 150 -75.71 -27.18 81.71
N VAL A 151 -75.00 -28.29 81.92
CA VAL A 151 -73.56 -28.42 81.62
C VAL A 151 -73.30 -28.26 80.12
N THR A 152 -74.12 -28.89 79.27
CA THR A 152 -73.99 -28.79 77.81
C THR A 152 -74.18 -27.35 77.32
N ARG A 153 -75.16 -26.62 77.87
CA ARG A 153 -75.41 -25.21 77.53
C ARG A 153 -74.31 -24.29 78.03
N MET A 154 -73.75 -24.53 79.23
CA MET A 154 -72.61 -23.77 79.74
C MET A 154 -71.34 -23.96 78.90
N ILE A 155 -71.04 -25.20 78.49
CA ILE A 155 -69.93 -25.51 77.56
C ILE A 155 -70.18 -24.86 76.19
N THR A 156 -71.40 -24.96 75.66
CA THR A 156 -71.78 -24.36 74.37
C THR A 156 -71.62 -22.83 74.41
N ALA A 157 -72.10 -22.18 75.47
CA ALA A 157 -71.98 -20.74 75.66
C ALA A 157 -70.51 -20.29 75.73
N GLY A 158 -69.68 -20.99 76.52
CA GLY A 158 -68.25 -20.69 76.62
C GLY A 158 -67.48 -20.94 75.31
N THR A 159 -67.85 -21.98 74.56
CA THR A 159 -67.27 -22.28 73.24
C THR A 159 -67.60 -21.19 72.23
N ILE A 160 -68.87 -20.77 72.21
CA ILE A 160 -69.36 -19.70 71.35
C ILE A 160 -68.66 -18.37 71.67
N GLN A 161 -68.60 -17.98 72.95
CA GLN A 161 -67.95 -16.72 73.34
C GLN A 161 -66.46 -16.72 72.98
N ARG A 162 -65.77 -17.85 73.17
CA ARG A 162 -64.35 -17.99 72.78
C ARG A 162 -64.18 -17.89 71.27
N SER A 163 -65.03 -18.57 70.50
CA SER A 163 -64.98 -18.50 69.02
C SER A 163 -65.30 -17.10 68.49
N ASP A 164 -66.25 -16.38 69.10
CA ASP A 164 -66.58 -15.00 68.73
C ASP A 164 -65.40 -14.07 69.07
N GLN A 165 -64.76 -14.23 70.23
CA GLN A 165 -63.56 -13.47 70.61
C GLN A 165 -62.37 -13.76 69.67
N GLU A 166 -62.09 -15.04 69.38
CA GLU A 166 -61.05 -15.45 68.44
C GLU A 166 -61.27 -14.85 67.04
N LEU A 167 -62.53 -14.79 66.56
CA LEU A 167 -62.85 -14.17 65.28
C LEU A 167 -62.51 -12.66 65.24
N PHE A 168 -62.78 -11.93 66.33
CA PHE A 168 -62.40 -10.52 66.44
C PHE A 168 -60.89 -10.34 66.57
N ASP A 169 -60.22 -11.15 67.39
CA ASP A 169 -58.77 -11.12 67.56
C ASP A 169 -58.05 -11.42 66.22
N ASP A 170 -58.52 -12.42 65.47
CA ASP A 170 -58.01 -12.76 64.15
C ASP A 170 -58.29 -11.68 63.10
N TYR A 171 -59.44 -10.99 63.19
CA TYR A 171 -59.77 -9.89 62.30
C TYR A 171 -58.86 -8.68 62.58
N GLU A 172 -58.66 -8.31 63.84
CA GLU A 172 -57.71 -7.26 64.22
C GLU A 172 -56.28 -7.61 63.80
N ALA A 173 -55.85 -8.86 63.99
CA ALA A 173 -54.54 -9.32 63.56
C ALA A 173 -54.38 -9.19 62.04
N THR A 174 -55.37 -9.64 61.27
CA THR A 174 -55.37 -9.53 59.80
C THR A 174 -55.37 -8.07 59.34
N GLN A 175 -56.12 -7.19 60.01
CA GLN A 175 -56.13 -5.76 59.73
C GLN A 175 -54.75 -5.11 60.01
N ARG A 176 -54.06 -5.51 61.08
CA ARG A 176 -52.70 -5.05 61.40
C ARG A 176 -51.71 -5.51 60.31
N SER A 177 -51.73 -6.79 59.95
CA SER A 177 -50.86 -7.33 58.88
C SER A 177 -51.12 -6.67 57.53
N LEU A 178 -52.39 -6.42 57.17
CA LEU A 178 -52.73 -5.69 55.95
C LEU A 178 -52.13 -4.27 55.96
N LYS A 179 -52.24 -3.55 57.07
CA LYS A 179 -51.71 -2.19 57.20
C LYS A 179 -50.19 -2.16 57.12
N GLU A 180 -49.52 -3.15 57.73
CA GLU A 180 -48.07 -3.32 57.68
C GLU A 180 -47.60 -3.63 56.26
N ALA A 181 -48.20 -4.63 55.59
CA ALA A 181 -47.88 -4.98 54.20
C ALA A 181 -48.12 -3.80 53.23
N GLN A 182 -49.17 -3.00 53.43
CA GLN A 182 -49.40 -1.78 52.64
C GLN A 182 -48.34 -0.70 52.87
N ALA A 183 -47.86 -0.56 54.11
CA ALA A 183 -46.79 0.38 54.44
C ALA A 183 -45.46 -0.08 53.81
N ASP A 184 -45.15 -1.36 53.91
CA ASP A 184 -43.95 -1.97 53.32
C ASP A 184 -43.97 -1.90 51.79
N LEU A 185 -45.11 -2.21 51.15
CA LEU A 185 -45.29 -2.08 49.71
C LEU A 185 -45.00 -0.65 49.24
N LYS A 186 -45.48 0.36 49.99
CA LYS A 186 -45.22 1.76 49.69
C LYS A 186 -43.74 2.10 49.83
N ALA A 187 -43.07 1.58 50.88
CA ALA A 187 -41.65 1.79 51.10
C ALA A 187 -40.79 1.13 50.01
N GLU A 188 -41.08 -0.12 49.64
CA GLU A 188 -40.35 -0.86 48.60
C GLU A 188 -40.58 -0.25 47.21
N ARG A 189 -41.80 0.23 46.89
CA ARG A 189 -42.04 0.98 45.64
C ARG A 189 -41.25 2.29 45.57
N ALA A 190 -41.11 3.00 46.70
CA ALA A 190 -40.28 4.21 46.76
C ALA A 190 -38.78 3.88 46.59
N SER A 191 -38.32 2.79 47.22
CA SER A 191 -36.96 2.26 47.06
C SER A 191 -36.67 1.86 45.61
N LEU A 192 -37.60 1.15 44.95
CA LEU A 192 -37.48 0.75 43.56
C LEU A 192 -37.30 1.96 42.62
N LEU A 193 -38.11 3.02 42.80
CA LEU A 193 -37.98 4.25 42.01
C LEU A 193 -36.61 4.92 42.19
N GLU A 194 -36.08 4.94 43.42
CA GLU A 194 -34.75 5.49 43.70
C GLU A 194 -33.64 4.65 43.04
N GLN A 195 -33.75 3.32 43.12
CA GLN A 195 -32.83 2.40 42.46
C GLN A 195 -32.85 2.55 40.94
N GLN A 196 -34.04 2.69 40.33
CA GLN A 196 -34.20 2.92 38.89
C GLN A 196 -33.55 4.23 38.44
N LYS A 197 -33.75 5.33 39.16
CA LYS A 197 -33.06 6.61 38.88
C LYS A 197 -31.54 6.48 39.00
N ALA A 198 -31.06 5.82 40.05
CA ALA A 198 -29.63 5.59 40.23
C ALA A 198 -29.03 4.74 39.11
N LEU A 199 -29.79 3.76 38.60
CA LEU A 199 -29.40 2.95 37.44
C LEU A 199 -29.32 3.79 36.16
N GLU A 200 -30.31 4.63 35.89
CA GLU A 200 -30.31 5.54 34.72
C GLU A 200 -29.10 6.47 34.72
N VAL A 201 -28.78 7.07 35.87
CA VAL A 201 -27.60 7.94 36.01
C VAL A 201 -26.31 7.18 35.68
N ARG A 202 -26.16 5.94 36.16
CA ARG A 202 -24.98 5.12 35.85
C ARG A 202 -24.93 4.67 34.39
N GLN A 203 -26.07 4.38 33.77
CA GLN A 203 -26.13 4.07 32.34
C GLN A 203 -25.73 5.27 31.48
N ALA A 204 -26.16 6.48 31.84
CA ALA A 204 -25.74 7.70 31.16
C ALA A 204 -24.23 7.96 31.31
N GLU A 205 -23.67 7.70 32.48
CA GLU A 205 -22.22 7.79 32.70
C GLU A 205 -21.44 6.76 31.89
N LEU A 206 -21.93 5.51 31.82
CA LEU A 206 -21.35 4.45 31.00
C LEU A 206 -21.29 4.88 29.53
N GLU A 207 -22.40 5.38 28.98
CA GLU A 207 -22.46 5.85 27.59
C GLU A 207 -21.47 6.99 27.34
N LYS A 208 -21.39 7.95 28.27
CA LYS A 208 -20.44 9.06 28.18
C LYS A 208 -19.00 8.57 28.15
N LYS A 209 -18.63 7.60 29.01
CA LYS A 209 -17.27 7.03 29.03
C LYS A 209 -16.97 6.20 27.79
N MET A 210 -17.93 5.45 27.27
CA MET A 210 -17.78 4.72 26.01
C MET A 210 -17.49 5.66 24.83
N LYS A 211 -18.20 6.79 24.73
CA LYS A 211 -17.93 7.82 23.71
C LYS A 211 -16.56 8.47 23.86
N GLN A 212 -16.14 8.75 25.10
CA GLN A 212 -14.79 9.28 25.37
C GLN A 212 -13.69 8.29 24.96
N ARG A 213 -13.87 7.00 25.28
CA ARG A 213 -12.98 5.92 24.88
C ARG A 213 -12.88 5.81 23.36
N GLU A 214 -14.00 5.78 22.65
CA GLU A 214 -14.03 5.70 21.19
C GLU A 214 -13.27 6.87 20.54
N LYS A 215 -13.46 8.09 21.06
CA LYS A 215 -12.72 9.26 20.59
C LYS A 215 -11.20 9.10 20.76
N ARG A 216 -10.75 8.59 21.92
CA ARG A 216 -9.32 8.35 22.17
C ARG A 216 -8.73 7.28 21.26
N ILE A 217 -9.50 6.23 20.93
CA ILE A 217 -9.08 5.19 20.00
C ILE A 217 -8.96 5.74 18.58
N LYS A 218 -9.90 6.57 18.12
CA LYS A 218 -9.78 7.24 16.80
C LYS A 218 -8.56 8.15 16.73
N GLU A 219 -8.28 8.91 17.79
CA GLU A 219 -7.06 9.73 17.88
C GLU A 219 -5.78 8.87 17.79
N LEU A 220 -5.78 7.65 18.34
CA LEU A 220 -4.67 6.69 18.20
C LEU A 220 -4.54 6.17 16.77
N GLU A 221 -5.63 5.75 16.15
CA GLU A 221 -5.65 5.21 14.78
C GLU A 221 -5.19 6.24 13.76
N GLU A 222 -5.69 7.48 13.84
CA GLU A 222 -5.30 8.59 12.95
C GLU A 222 -3.80 8.91 13.08
N LYS A 223 -3.29 8.94 14.32
CA LYS A 223 -1.86 9.14 14.57
C LYS A 223 -1.04 7.99 13.99
N ASN A 224 -1.44 6.74 14.23
CA ASN A 224 -0.70 5.57 13.76
C ASN A 224 -0.62 5.48 12.22
N ILE A 225 -1.76 5.67 11.53
CA ILE A 225 -1.84 5.66 10.06
C ILE A 225 -0.95 6.75 9.43
N LYS A 226 -0.96 7.95 10.02
CA LYS A 226 -0.14 9.07 9.53
C LYS A 226 1.36 8.77 9.59
N PHE A 227 1.83 8.04 10.60
CA PHE A 227 3.26 7.74 10.76
C PHE A 227 3.73 6.58 9.88
N GLU A 228 2.93 5.52 9.76
CA GLU A 228 3.24 4.41 8.85
C GLU A 228 3.34 4.90 7.41
N SER A 229 2.43 5.79 6.98
CA SER A 229 2.53 6.44 5.66
C SER A 229 3.81 7.27 5.53
N GLN A 230 4.11 8.17 6.48
CA GLN A 230 5.24 9.10 6.35
C GLN A 230 6.62 8.42 6.32
N ILE A 231 6.87 7.39 7.13
CA ILE A 231 8.13 6.63 7.04
C ILE A 231 8.20 5.88 5.72
N PHE A 232 7.10 5.22 5.37
CA PHE A 232 7.08 4.37 4.20
C PHE A 232 7.33 5.19 2.92
N ASP A 233 6.67 6.35 2.79
CA ASP A 233 6.84 7.27 1.67
C ASP A 233 8.29 7.78 1.58
N LEU A 234 8.92 8.12 2.71
CA LEU A 234 10.31 8.61 2.71
C LEU A 234 11.33 7.50 2.42
N GLN A 235 11.13 6.28 2.93
CA GLN A 235 11.94 5.11 2.58
C GLN A 235 11.77 4.74 1.11
N GLU A 236 10.56 4.91 0.58
CA GLU A 236 10.24 4.68 -0.82
C GLU A 236 10.87 5.69 -1.77
N ILE A 237 10.84 6.97 -1.40
CA ILE A 237 11.53 8.01 -2.15
C ILE A 237 13.04 7.75 -2.14
N GLU A 238 13.64 7.39 -1.00
CA GLU A 238 15.07 7.09 -0.93
C GLU A 238 15.47 5.91 -1.82
N ALA A 239 14.75 4.78 -1.73
CA ALA A 239 15.02 3.60 -2.55
C ALA A 239 14.93 3.91 -4.06
N THR A 240 13.95 4.73 -4.44
CA THR A 240 13.77 5.16 -5.83
C THR A 240 14.89 6.07 -6.30
N LEU A 241 15.35 7.02 -5.47
CA LEU A 241 16.48 7.87 -5.79
C LEU A 241 17.78 7.07 -5.94
N VAL A 242 18.00 6.06 -5.09
CA VAL A 242 19.16 5.14 -5.22
C VAL A 242 19.10 4.36 -6.54
N ALA A 243 17.93 3.82 -6.90
CA ALA A 243 17.77 3.11 -8.17
C ALA A 243 18.00 4.05 -9.39
N GLN A 244 17.60 5.31 -9.29
CA GLN A 244 17.88 6.33 -10.32
C GLN A 244 19.37 6.68 -10.41
N GLU A 245 20.06 6.85 -9.28
CA GLU A 245 21.53 7.04 -9.27
C GLU A 245 22.23 5.88 -9.98
N GLN A 246 21.82 4.64 -9.71
CA GLN A 246 22.37 3.44 -10.33
C GLN A 246 22.05 3.36 -11.83
N ALA A 247 20.83 3.68 -12.24
CA ALA A 247 20.44 3.67 -13.65
C ALA A 247 21.22 4.73 -14.45
N ILE A 248 21.35 5.95 -13.92
CA ILE A 248 22.14 7.02 -14.54
C ILE A 248 23.62 6.63 -14.60
N ALA A 249 24.17 6.02 -13.55
CA ALA A 249 25.56 5.54 -13.52
C ALA A 249 25.82 4.46 -14.57
N ALA A 250 24.93 3.47 -14.68
CA ALA A 250 25.03 2.40 -15.66
C ALA A 250 24.99 2.93 -17.10
N GLU A 251 24.17 3.96 -17.34
CA GLU A 251 24.05 4.62 -18.63
C GLU A 251 25.29 5.46 -18.99
N ILE A 252 25.86 6.20 -18.03
CA ILE A 252 27.13 6.92 -18.22
C ILE A 252 28.25 5.93 -18.57
N GLU A 253 28.30 4.80 -17.87
CA GLU A 253 29.29 3.75 -18.11
C GLU A 253 29.10 3.10 -19.50
N ALA A 254 27.86 2.86 -19.92
CA ALA A 254 27.56 2.35 -21.25
C ALA A 254 28.03 3.31 -22.36
N GLN A 255 27.74 4.61 -22.23
CA GLN A 255 28.21 5.61 -23.18
C GLN A 255 29.73 5.73 -23.22
N ARG A 256 30.40 5.67 -22.07
CA ARG A 256 31.87 5.67 -22.03
C ARG A 256 32.48 4.48 -22.74
N ARG A 257 31.88 3.29 -22.61
CA ARG A 257 32.32 2.09 -23.34
C ARG A 257 32.12 2.23 -24.84
N GLU A 258 30.97 2.76 -25.27
CA GLU A 258 30.73 3.05 -26.69
C GLU A 258 31.73 4.07 -27.26
N GLU A 259 32.04 5.13 -26.51
CA GLU A 259 33.06 6.12 -26.88
C GLU A 259 34.46 5.50 -26.95
N GLU A 260 34.84 4.68 -25.98
CA GLU A 260 36.14 4.01 -25.96
C GLU A 260 36.27 3.02 -27.12
N GLU A 261 35.21 2.25 -27.41
CA GLU A 261 35.17 1.37 -28.58
C GLU A 261 35.24 2.15 -29.89
N ALA A 262 34.51 3.26 -30.02
CA ALA A 262 34.55 4.11 -31.19
C ALA A 262 35.95 4.73 -31.37
N ARG A 263 36.59 5.18 -30.28
CA ARG A 263 37.97 5.69 -30.30
C ARG A 263 38.95 4.61 -30.72
N ARG A 264 38.82 3.39 -30.18
CA ARG A 264 39.67 2.26 -30.55
C ARG A 264 39.52 1.91 -32.03
N ARG A 265 38.29 1.89 -32.55
CA ARG A 265 38.01 1.68 -33.99
C ARG A 265 38.61 2.78 -34.86
N ALA A 266 38.52 4.04 -34.43
CA ALA A 266 39.10 5.18 -35.15
C ALA A 266 40.63 5.14 -35.15
N GLU A 267 41.27 4.81 -34.03
CA GLU A 267 42.71 4.67 -33.90
C GLU A 267 43.24 3.50 -34.73
N GLU A 268 42.52 2.37 -34.72
CA GLU A 268 42.84 1.21 -35.55
C GLU A 268 42.72 1.54 -37.05
N ALA A 269 41.67 2.25 -37.46
CA ALA A 269 41.51 2.73 -38.83
C ALA A 269 42.63 3.70 -39.24
N ALA A 270 43.02 4.64 -38.36
CA ALA A 270 44.13 5.56 -38.61
C ALA A 270 45.48 4.83 -38.74
N ARG A 271 45.71 3.80 -37.91
CA ARG A 271 46.91 2.96 -37.98
C ARG A 271 46.95 2.15 -39.28
N GLN A 272 45.82 1.59 -39.71
CA GLN A 272 45.69 0.90 -41.00
C GLN A 272 45.96 1.86 -42.17
N GLU A 273 45.43 3.08 -42.12
CA GLU A 273 45.68 4.09 -43.16
C GLU A 273 47.14 4.54 -43.19
N ALA A 274 47.77 4.75 -42.03
CA ALA A 274 49.19 5.09 -41.93
C ALA A 274 50.08 3.97 -42.47
N ALA A 275 49.75 2.70 -42.16
CA ALA A 275 50.45 1.54 -42.69
C ALA A 275 50.31 1.46 -44.22
N ARG A 276 49.10 1.70 -44.76
CA ARG A 276 48.87 1.77 -46.22
C ARG A 276 49.72 2.85 -46.88
N LYS A 277 49.74 4.06 -46.32
CA LYS A 277 50.57 5.18 -46.84
C LYS A 277 52.07 4.88 -46.77
N ALA A 278 52.53 4.24 -45.70
CA ALA A 278 53.94 3.85 -45.57
C ALA A 278 54.34 2.77 -46.58
N GLU A 279 53.47 1.80 -46.84
CA GLU A 279 53.69 0.77 -47.87
C GLU A 279 53.70 1.39 -49.27
N GLU A 280 52.76 2.29 -49.58
CA GLU A 280 52.74 3.05 -50.83
C GLU A 280 54.03 3.87 -51.01
N ALA A 281 54.53 4.51 -49.95
CA ALA A 281 55.79 5.25 -49.98
C ALA A 281 57.01 4.34 -50.21
N ARG A 282 57.07 3.16 -49.56
CA ARG A 282 58.12 2.16 -49.80
C ARG A 282 58.10 1.65 -51.24
N GLN A 283 56.92 1.38 -51.79
CA GLN A 283 56.79 0.96 -53.18
C GLN A 283 57.22 2.06 -54.15
N ALA A 284 56.87 3.32 -53.86
CA ALA A 284 57.31 4.46 -54.67
C ALA A 284 58.84 4.67 -54.59
N GLU A 285 59.46 4.48 -53.42
CA GLU A 285 60.91 4.54 -53.26
C GLU A 285 61.62 3.39 -53.98
N ALA A 286 61.13 2.16 -53.85
CA ALA A 286 61.65 1.01 -54.56
C ALA A 286 61.54 1.20 -56.09
N ALA A 287 60.44 1.77 -56.58
CA ALA A 287 60.29 2.12 -57.99
C ALA A 287 61.32 3.17 -58.44
N ARG A 288 61.57 4.21 -57.64
CA ARG A 288 62.61 5.22 -57.93
C ARG A 288 64.01 4.62 -57.94
N GLN A 289 64.33 3.75 -56.98
CA GLN A 289 65.62 3.06 -56.93
C GLN A 289 65.81 2.12 -58.13
N ALA A 290 64.77 1.39 -58.52
CA ALA A 290 64.79 0.54 -59.70
C ALA A 290 64.99 1.35 -60.99
N GLU A 291 64.36 2.53 -61.10
CA GLU A 291 64.55 3.44 -62.23
C GLU A 291 65.97 4.03 -62.26
N ALA A 292 66.50 4.47 -61.11
CA ALA A 292 67.88 4.93 -61.00
C ALA A 292 68.90 3.84 -61.33
N ALA A 293 68.66 2.60 -60.90
CA ALA A 293 69.49 1.45 -61.25
C ALA A 293 69.48 1.19 -62.76
N ARG A 294 68.31 1.26 -63.41
CA ARG A 294 68.20 1.14 -64.88
C ARG A 294 68.93 2.26 -65.61
N GLN A 295 68.87 3.49 -65.11
CA GLN A 295 69.61 4.63 -65.69
C GLN A 295 71.12 4.44 -65.54
N ALA A 296 71.59 4.03 -64.36
CA ALA A 296 73.00 3.74 -64.11
C ALA A 296 73.52 2.56 -64.96
N GLU A 297 72.69 1.53 -65.17
CA GLU A 297 73.00 0.42 -66.07
C GLU A 297 73.10 0.90 -67.52
N ALA A 298 72.14 1.70 -67.98
CA ALA A 298 72.19 2.30 -69.32
C ALA A 298 73.41 3.22 -69.52
N GLU A 299 73.82 3.97 -68.49
CA GLU A 299 75.05 4.76 -68.51
C GLU A 299 76.31 3.89 -68.57
N ARG A 300 76.38 2.81 -67.79
CA ARG A 300 77.48 1.84 -67.85
C ARG A 300 77.56 1.16 -69.21
N GLU A 301 76.44 0.80 -69.80
CA GLU A 301 76.38 0.25 -71.16
C GLU A 301 76.84 1.29 -72.20
N ALA A 302 76.42 2.55 -72.06
CA ALA A 302 76.86 3.63 -72.93
C ALA A 302 78.36 3.91 -72.80
N GLU A 303 78.92 3.84 -71.58
CA GLU A 303 80.35 3.99 -71.32
C GLU A 303 81.14 2.79 -71.84
N ALA A 304 80.67 1.56 -71.62
CA ALA A 304 81.25 0.36 -72.19
C ALA A 304 81.22 0.40 -73.73
N ALA A 305 80.15 0.93 -74.34
CA ALA A 305 80.07 1.13 -75.78
C ALA A 305 81.07 2.19 -76.29
N ARG A 306 81.31 3.27 -75.52
CA ARG A 306 82.34 4.28 -75.82
C ARG A 306 83.75 3.69 -75.72
N GLN A 307 84.04 2.92 -74.66
CA GLN A 307 85.31 2.23 -74.49
C GLN A 307 85.54 1.17 -75.58
N ALA A 308 84.50 0.41 -75.96
CA ALA A 308 84.56 -0.54 -77.08
C ALA A 308 84.73 0.16 -78.43
N ALA A 309 84.16 1.34 -78.64
CA ALA A 309 84.40 2.16 -79.82
C ALA A 309 85.85 2.68 -79.86
N GLN A 310 86.44 2.96 -78.70
CA GLN A 310 87.85 3.38 -78.56
C GLN A 310 88.81 2.21 -78.80
N GLN A 311 88.50 1.01 -78.30
CA GLN A 311 89.23 -0.23 -78.62
C GLN A 311 89.11 -0.65 -80.10
N LYS A 312 88.06 -0.20 -80.81
CA LYS A 312 87.92 -0.40 -82.27
C LYS A 312 88.73 0.58 -83.13
N GLN A 313 89.39 1.60 -82.55
CA GLN A 313 90.37 2.43 -83.26
C GLN A 313 91.80 1.86 -83.24
N ASP A 314 92.14 0.99 -82.27
CA ASP A 314 93.51 0.49 -82.06
C ASP A 314 93.77 -0.97 -82.51
N ASN A 315 92.80 -1.65 -83.12
CA ASN A 315 93.04 -3.02 -83.61
C ASN A 315 92.34 -3.31 -84.94
N LYS A 316 93.10 -3.13 -86.02
CA LYS A 316 92.79 -3.60 -87.38
C LYS A 316 93.63 -4.83 -87.67
N SER A 317 93.12 -6.04 -87.44
CA SER A 317 93.28 -7.19 -88.36
C SER A 317 92.62 -8.47 -87.86
N ASN A 318 92.04 -9.19 -88.83
CA ASN A 318 91.72 -10.62 -88.89
C ASN A 318 90.37 -11.14 -88.33
N THR A 319 89.42 -11.24 -89.26
CA THR A 319 88.44 -12.34 -89.47
C THR A 319 89.18 -13.68 -89.74
N PRO A 320 88.57 -14.91 -89.61
CA PRO A 320 87.20 -15.23 -90.09
C PRO A 320 86.38 -16.36 -89.39
N SER A 321 85.07 -16.37 -89.72
CA SER A 321 84.18 -17.52 -90.06
C SER A 321 83.84 -18.62 -89.04
N SER A 322 82.55 -18.81 -88.70
CA SER A 322 81.64 -19.78 -89.38
C SER A 322 80.36 -20.15 -88.60
N SER A 323 79.29 -20.40 -89.38
CA SER A 323 78.09 -21.25 -89.14
C SER A 323 77.08 -20.89 -88.04
N SER A 324 75.82 -20.55 -88.39
CA SER A 324 74.64 -21.45 -88.62
C SER A 324 74.03 -21.92 -87.28
N SER A 325 72.73 -21.93 -86.96
CA SER A 325 71.46 -21.59 -87.60
C SER A 325 70.36 -21.66 -86.53
N ASN A 326 69.32 -20.83 -86.70
CA ASN A 326 67.89 -21.13 -86.55
C ASN A 326 67.26 -21.53 -85.17
N ASN A 327 66.28 -20.69 -84.79
CA ASN A 327 64.84 -21.01 -84.72
C ASN A 327 64.12 -21.29 -83.38
N THR A 328 63.22 -20.34 -83.10
CA THR A 328 61.77 -20.45 -82.78
C THR A 328 61.28 -20.90 -81.39
N ALA A 329 60.31 -20.09 -80.92
CA ALA A 329 59.07 -20.47 -80.23
C ALA A 329 59.18 -21.03 -78.81
N ALA A 330 58.25 -20.84 -77.89
CA ALA A 330 57.07 -19.99 -77.74
C ALA A 330 56.58 -20.21 -76.29
N SER A 331 55.52 -19.49 -75.92
CA SER A 331 54.52 -19.86 -74.89
C SER A 331 54.60 -19.12 -73.54
N THR A 332 53.70 -18.15 -73.42
CA THR A 332 52.97 -17.70 -72.23
C THR A 332 52.22 -18.89 -71.57
N PRO A 333 51.68 -18.83 -70.32
CA PRO A 333 50.68 -17.84 -69.89
C PRO A 333 50.82 -17.30 -68.45
N ALA A 334 50.10 -16.20 -68.21
CA ALA A 334 49.76 -15.64 -66.89
C ALA A 334 48.91 -16.62 -66.03
N PRO A 335 48.69 -16.33 -64.72
CA PRO A 335 47.50 -15.53 -64.38
C PRO A 335 47.62 -14.62 -63.12
N LYS A 336 46.68 -13.67 -63.04
CA LYS A 336 46.14 -12.92 -61.88
C LYS A 336 44.60 -13.22 -61.89
N PRO A 337 43.73 -13.07 -60.84
CA PRO A 337 43.77 -12.40 -59.52
C PRO A 337 43.26 -13.25 -58.30
N ALA A 338 43.24 -12.63 -57.10
CA ALA A 338 42.58 -13.03 -55.84
C ALA A 338 41.02 -13.09 -55.94
N PRO A 339 40.21 -13.64 -54.98
CA PRO A 339 40.05 -13.10 -53.60
C PRO A 339 39.61 -14.06 -52.45
N ALA A 340 39.62 -13.50 -51.23
CA ALA A 340 38.63 -13.65 -50.13
C ALA A 340 38.45 -14.95 -49.31
N SER A 341 38.85 -14.86 -48.03
CA SER A 341 38.11 -15.13 -46.78
C SER A 341 37.11 -16.28 -46.66
N THR A 342 37.34 -17.19 -45.70
CA THR A 342 36.29 -17.66 -44.75
C THR A 342 36.94 -18.24 -43.47
N PRO A 343 36.59 -17.78 -42.25
CA PRO A 343 36.81 -18.51 -41.00
C PRO A 343 35.62 -19.42 -40.68
N ALA A 344 35.91 -20.57 -40.08
CA ALA A 344 34.95 -21.60 -39.67
C ALA A 344 33.94 -21.12 -38.58
N PRO A 345 32.72 -21.70 -38.54
CA PRO A 345 31.65 -21.27 -37.65
C PRO A 345 31.82 -21.77 -36.21
N LYS A 346 31.45 -20.91 -35.27
CA LYS A 346 31.30 -21.15 -33.82
C LYS A 346 29.88 -21.69 -33.52
N PRO A 347 29.66 -22.47 -32.44
CA PRO A 347 28.42 -23.24 -32.24
C PRO A 347 27.19 -22.37 -31.95
N GLU A 348 26.05 -22.74 -32.51
CA GLU A 348 24.74 -22.14 -32.25
C GLU A 348 24.20 -22.45 -30.85
N PRO A 349 23.52 -21.50 -30.18
CA PRO A 349 22.75 -21.74 -28.97
C PRO A 349 21.33 -22.28 -29.29
N LYS A 350 20.88 -23.16 -28.39
CA LYS A 350 19.56 -23.81 -28.31
C LYS A 350 18.38 -22.80 -28.33
N PRO A 351 17.24 -23.09 -29.00
CA PRO A 351 16.13 -22.15 -29.10
C PRO A 351 15.34 -22.02 -27.78
N ALA A 352 15.11 -20.76 -27.37
CA ALA A 352 14.20 -20.37 -26.30
C ALA A 352 12.74 -20.25 -26.81
N PRO A 353 11.72 -20.42 -25.96
CA PRO A 353 10.33 -20.55 -26.39
C PRO A 353 9.76 -19.23 -26.93
N THR A 354 9.05 -19.33 -28.05
CA THR A 354 8.30 -18.24 -28.69
C THR A 354 7.06 -17.89 -27.86
N THR A 355 7.10 -16.77 -27.14
CA THR A 355 5.89 -16.02 -26.75
C THR A 355 5.77 -14.83 -27.70
N SER A 356 4.69 -14.81 -28.48
CA SER A 356 4.34 -13.74 -29.41
C SER A 356 4.13 -12.42 -28.66
N THR A 357 5.10 -11.51 -28.78
CA THR A 357 5.01 -10.11 -28.32
C THR A 357 4.21 -9.30 -29.35
N PRO A 358 3.15 -8.56 -28.98
CA PRO A 358 2.55 -7.56 -29.86
C PRO A 358 3.58 -6.48 -30.22
N ALA A 359 3.61 -6.06 -31.48
CA ALA A 359 4.51 -4.99 -31.94
C ALA A 359 4.35 -3.70 -31.10
N PRO A 360 5.44 -2.99 -30.75
CA PRO A 360 5.36 -1.75 -30.00
C PRO A 360 4.56 -0.71 -30.79
N SER A 361 3.53 -0.13 -30.17
CA SER A 361 2.78 0.99 -30.77
C SER A 361 3.65 2.25 -30.79
N SER A 362 3.42 3.13 -31.75
CA SER A 362 4.12 4.42 -31.91
C SER A 362 3.82 5.44 -30.79
N SER A 363 3.17 5.04 -29.69
CA SER A 363 2.82 5.88 -28.56
C SER A 363 3.84 5.71 -27.43
N MET A 364 4.20 6.81 -26.75
CA MET A 364 5.21 6.84 -25.69
C MET A 364 4.90 5.85 -24.55
N PHE A 365 3.62 5.70 -24.22
CA PHE A 365 3.09 4.78 -23.22
C PHE A 365 1.89 4.03 -23.81
N ILE A 366 1.64 2.81 -23.33
CA ILE A 366 0.41 2.05 -23.59
C ILE A 366 -0.46 2.01 -22.34
N GLN A 367 -1.76 1.79 -22.53
CA GLN A 367 -2.65 1.53 -21.41
C GLN A 367 -2.20 0.24 -20.67
N PRO A 368 -2.02 0.28 -19.34
CA PRO A 368 -1.40 -0.82 -18.60
C PRO A 368 -2.36 -1.97 -18.27
N ALA A 369 -3.67 -1.72 -18.21
CA ALA A 369 -4.69 -2.73 -17.96
C ALA A 369 -6.01 -2.35 -18.63
N SER A 370 -6.82 -3.35 -19.02
CA SER A 370 -8.19 -3.13 -19.45
C SER A 370 -9.10 -2.81 -18.25
N GLY A 371 -10.09 -1.95 -18.46
CA GLY A 371 -11.04 -1.59 -17.40
C GLY A 371 -11.72 -0.25 -17.63
N ARG A 372 -12.63 0.10 -16.71
CA ARG A 372 -13.30 1.41 -16.69
C ARG A 372 -12.51 2.36 -15.81
N TYR A 373 -12.32 3.60 -16.23
CA TYR A 373 -11.76 4.63 -15.36
C TYR A 373 -12.74 4.96 -14.22
N SER A 374 -12.33 4.70 -12.97
CA SER A 374 -13.12 5.02 -11.77
C SER A 374 -12.75 6.38 -11.19
N GLN A 375 -11.48 6.78 -11.31
CA GLN A 375 -10.99 8.08 -10.83
C GLN A 375 -9.92 8.64 -11.78
N GLY A 376 -9.93 9.95 -11.97
CA GLY A 376 -8.97 10.67 -12.81
C GLY A 376 -7.84 11.33 -12.02
N TRP A 377 -6.80 11.77 -12.73
CA TRP A 377 -5.72 12.58 -12.18
C TRP A 377 -6.23 13.99 -11.84
N GLY A 378 -5.87 14.54 -10.68
CA GLY A 378 -6.28 15.88 -10.27
C GLY A 378 -6.88 15.98 -8.86
N PRO A 379 -7.67 17.03 -8.56
CA PRO A 379 -8.26 17.22 -7.24
C PRO A 379 -9.04 16.00 -6.73
N ALA A 380 -8.80 15.63 -5.47
CA ALA A 380 -9.44 14.50 -4.79
C ALA A 380 -10.24 14.98 -3.56
N SER A 381 -11.13 14.13 -3.05
CA SER A 381 -12.07 14.47 -1.97
C SER A 381 -11.43 14.70 -0.60
N GLY A 382 -10.14 14.37 -0.41
CA GLY A 382 -9.50 14.35 0.92
C GLY A 382 -9.64 13.03 1.66
N ALA A 383 -10.44 12.09 1.13
CA ALA A 383 -10.52 10.73 1.66
C ALA A 383 -9.12 10.10 1.63
N PHE A 384 -8.77 9.34 2.68
CA PHE A 384 -7.46 8.68 2.82
C PHE A 384 -6.24 9.63 2.93
N GLY A 385 -6.44 10.91 3.23
CA GLY A 385 -5.36 11.83 3.59
C GLY A 385 -4.65 12.52 2.41
N TYR A 386 -5.15 12.37 1.18
CA TYR A 386 -4.68 13.11 0.01
C TYR A 386 -5.79 13.99 -0.60
N THR A 387 -5.45 15.20 -1.00
CA THR A 387 -6.35 16.14 -1.70
C THR A 387 -6.07 16.22 -3.20
N PHE A 388 -5.07 15.48 -3.68
CA PHE A 388 -4.71 15.39 -5.09
C PHE A 388 -4.40 13.93 -5.47
N HIS A 389 -5.05 13.44 -6.50
CA HIS A 389 -4.89 12.11 -7.06
C HIS A 389 -3.79 12.11 -8.12
N ASN A 390 -2.71 11.40 -7.85
CA ASN A 390 -1.46 11.41 -8.64
C ASN A 390 -1.49 10.54 -9.91
N GLY A 391 -2.59 9.85 -10.15
CA GLY A 391 -2.73 8.92 -11.25
C GLY A 391 -4.16 8.78 -11.76
N VAL A 392 -4.42 7.65 -12.39
CA VAL A 392 -5.76 7.22 -12.79
C VAL A 392 -6.06 5.87 -12.18
N ASP A 393 -7.32 5.67 -11.82
CA ASP A 393 -7.80 4.38 -11.34
C ASP A 393 -8.53 3.67 -12.45
N ILE A 394 -8.05 2.48 -12.79
CA ILE A 394 -8.63 1.60 -13.81
C ILE A 394 -9.31 0.45 -13.08
N ALA A 395 -10.63 0.54 -12.92
CA ALA A 395 -11.44 -0.49 -12.28
C ALA A 395 -11.63 -1.70 -13.20
N GLY A 396 -11.42 -2.89 -12.65
CA GLY A 396 -11.56 -4.16 -13.36
C GLY A 396 -11.60 -5.34 -12.38
N PRO A 397 -11.95 -6.55 -12.84
CA PRO A 397 -11.93 -7.73 -12.00
C PRO A 397 -10.53 -8.00 -11.44
N THR A 398 -10.43 -8.42 -10.18
CA THR A 398 -9.19 -8.95 -9.60
C THR A 398 -8.63 -10.05 -10.49
N GLY A 399 -7.32 -10.04 -10.73
CA GLY A 399 -6.66 -10.98 -11.65
C GLY A 399 -6.49 -10.46 -13.08
N THR A 400 -7.09 -9.32 -13.44
CA THR A 400 -6.87 -8.70 -14.77
C THR A 400 -5.37 -8.47 -15.00
N PRO A 401 -4.78 -8.91 -16.13
CA PRO A 401 -3.36 -8.74 -16.39
C PRO A 401 -2.94 -7.27 -16.44
N ILE A 402 -1.84 -6.95 -15.76
CA ILE A 402 -1.20 -5.63 -15.81
C ILE A 402 0.06 -5.74 -16.66
N ARG A 403 0.21 -4.82 -17.61
CA ARG A 403 1.33 -4.75 -18.54
C ARG A 403 2.17 -3.51 -18.31
N ALA A 404 3.48 -3.65 -18.52
CA ALA A 404 4.41 -2.53 -18.53
C ALA A 404 4.01 -1.51 -19.61
N SER A 405 3.72 -0.29 -19.20
CA SER A 405 3.25 0.80 -20.06
C SER A 405 4.33 1.28 -21.04
N ALA A 406 5.61 1.11 -20.70
CA ALA A 406 6.74 1.35 -21.59
C ALA A 406 7.91 0.41 -21.25
N THR A 407 8.88 0.28 -22.17
CA THR A 407 10.14 -0.45 -21.93
C THR A 407 10.94 0.27 -20.84
N GLY A 408 11.52 -0.48 -19.91
CA GLY A 408 12.25 0.11 -18.78
C GLY A 408 12.88 -0.92 -17.86
N THR A 409 13.38 -0.42 -16.73
CA THR A 409 13.93 -1.24 -15.65
C THR A 409 13.03 -1.10 -14.44
N VAL A 410 12.61 -2.23 -13.88
CA VAL A 410 11.85 -2.28 -12.63
C VAL A 410 12.75 -1.74 -11.52
N ILE A 411 12.36 -0.62 -10.93
CA ILE A 411 13.10 0.00 -9.82
C ILE A 411 12.53 -0.43 -8.47
N ARG A 412 11.28 -0.90 -8.44
CA ARG A 412 10.64 -1.48 -7.26
C ARG A 412 9.59 -2.52 -7.64
N ALA A 413 9.51 -3.61 -6.88
CA ALA A 413 8.47 -4.63 -6.99
C ALA A 413 8.23 -5.27 -5.61
N GLY A 414 7.03 -5.11 -5.05
CA GLY A 414 6.69 -5.70 -3.76
C GLY A 414 5.60 -4.94 -3.01
N TRP A 415 5.39 -5.32 -1.74
CA TRP A 415 4.44 -4.64 -0.86
C TRP A 415 4.97 -3.27 -0.43
N GLY A 416 4.05 -2.29 -0.36
CA GLY A 416 4.38 -0.97 0.11
C GLY A 416 3.22 -0.08 0.53
N GLY A 417 3.15 0.21 1.84
CA GLY A 417 2.29 1.24 2.43
C GLY A 417 0.88 1.30 1.87
N ALA A 418 0.43 2.51 1.56
CA ALA A 418 -0.89 2.77 0.99
C ALA A 418 -1.07 2.18 -0.43
N TYR A 419 -0.01 2.01 -1.21
CA TYR A 419 -0.10 1.40 -2.54
C TYR A 419 -0.33 -0.13 -2.49
N GLY A 420 -0.07 -0.79 -1.36
CA GLY A 420 -0.12 -2.24 -1.26
C GLY A 420 0.94 -2.90 -2.15
N ASN A 421 0.62 -4.01 -2.79
CA ASN A 421 1.52 -4.58 -3.79
C ASN A 421 1.61 -3.63 -4.98
N HIS A 422 2.82 -3.24 -5.33
CA HIS A 422 3.05 -2.34 -6.44
C HIS A 422 4.34 -2.64 -7.18
N VAL A 423 4.42 -2.10 -8.39
CA VAL A 423 5.61 -2.08 -9.23
C VAL A 423 5.89 -0.64 -9.61
N MET A 424 7.17 -0.25 -9.63
CA MET A 424 7.63 0.99 -10.22
C MET A 424 8.66 0.67 -11.30
N ILE A 425 8.54 1.32 -12.45
CA ILE A 425 9.44 1.11 -13.59
C ILE A 425 10.02 2.46 -14.01
N ALA A 426 11.34 2.55 -14.06
CA ALA A 426 12.04 3.67 -14.67
C ALA A 426 12.19 3.42 -16.18
N HIS A 427 11.91 4.45 -16.96
CA HIS A 427 11.98 4.46 -18.41
C HIS A 427 12.91 5.57 -18.86
N VAL A 428 13.61 5.34 -19.96
CA VAL A 428 14.28 6.39 -20.72
C VAL A 428 13.60 6.42 -22.07
N ILE A 429 12.84 7.49 -22.33
CA ILE A 429 12.10 7.65 -23.58
C ILE A 429 12.49 9.00 -24.17
N ASN A 430 13.07 8.98 -25.36
CA ASN A 430 13.60 10.17 -26.04
C ASN A 430 14.61 10.96 -25.19
N GLY A 431 15.52 10.27 -24.49
CA GLY A 431 16.53 10.88 -23.62
C GLY A 431 15.98 11.45 -22.30
N GLN A 432 14.67 11.42 -22.08
CA GLN A 432 14.01 11.86 -20.85
C GLN A 432 13.71 10.66 -19.95
N VAL A 433 14.03 10.81 -18.66
CA VAL A 433 13.63 9.83 -17.64
C VAL A 433 12.14 9.97 -17.35
N TRP A 434 11.45 8.85 -17.21
CA TRP A 434 10.08 8.76 -16.74
C TRP A 434 9.96 7.63 -15.72
N THR A 435 9.00 7.74 -14.82
CA THR A 435 8.67 6.64 -13.89
C THR A 435 7.19 6.30 -14.04
N THR A 436 6.86 5.01 -14.11
CA THR A 436 5.46 4.56 -14.00
C THR A 436 5.26 3.78 -12.72
N VAL A 437 4.11 3.98 -12.08
CA VAL A 437 3.72 3.29 -10.83
C VAL A 437 2.46 2.48 -11.10
N TYR A 438 2.45 1.22 -10.66
CA TYR A 438 1.32 0.29 -10.77
C TYR A 438 1.00 -0.21 -9.38
N ALA A 439 -0.11 0.23 -8.79
CA ALA A 439 -0.45 -0.04 -7.39
C ALA A 439 -1.76 -0.81 -7.23
N HIS A 440 -2.03 -1.21 -5.97
CA HIS A 440 -3.15 -2.06 -5.56
C HIS A 440 -3.17 -3.43 -6.25
N MET A 441 -2.02 -3.96 -6.66
CA MET A 441 -1.90 -5.21 -7.41
C MET A 441 -2.29 -6.43 -6.56
N ASN A 442 -2.89 -7.45 -7.16
CA ASN A 442 -3.14 -8.73 -6.48
C ASN A 442 -1.88 -9.60 -6.44
N SER A 443 -1.13 -9.61 -7.54
CA SER A 443 0.13 -10.33 -7.66
C SER A 443 1.16 -9.51 -8.41
N VAL A 444 2.44 -9.69 -8.06
CA VAL A 444 3.59 -9.09 -8.74
C VAL A 444 4.38 -10.21 -9.42
N SER A 445 4.72 -10.05 -10.70
CA SER A 445 5.37 -11.09 -11.53
C SER A 445 6.78 -10.71 -11.99
N VAL A 446 7.32 -9.62 -11.43
CA VAL A 446 8.64 -9.08 -11.74
C VAL A 446 9.40 -8.76 -10.46
N SER A 447 10.72 -8.55 -10.56
CA SER A 447 11.58 -8.21 -9.42
C SER A 447 12.35 -6.92 -9.66
N SER A 448 12.74 -6.22 -8.59
CA SER A 448 13.60 -5.03 -8.70
C SER A 448 14.90 -5.35 -9.46
N GLY A 449 15.32 -4.44 -10.33
CA GLY A 449 16.44 -4.60 -11.26
C GLY A 449 16.11 -5.30 -12.57
N GLN A 450 14.94 -5.94 -12.68
CA GLN A 450 14.54 -6.65 -13.91
C GLN A 450 14.25 -5.67 -15.04
N ARG A 451 14.82 -5.91 -16.23
CA ARG A 451 14.46 -5.17 -17.45
C ARG A 451 13.19 -5.76 -18.05
N VAL A 452 12.25 -4.90 -18.42
CA VAL A 452 10.96 -5.28 -19.03
C VAL A 452 10.72 -4.49 -20.32
N THR A 453 10.04 -5.11 -21.28
CA THR A 453 9.63 -4.44 -22.52
C THR A 453 8.21 -3.93 -22.41
N GLN A 454 7.86 -2.87 -23.17
CA GLN A 454 6.48 -2.41 -23.28
C GLN A 454 5.55 -3.58 -23.62
N GLY A 455 4.44 -3.71 -22.88
CA GLY A 455 3.48 -4.80 -23.03
C GLY A 455 3.79 -6.08 -22.24
N SER A 456 4.99 -6.19 -21.63
CA SER A 456 5.34 -7.31 -20.74
C SER A 456 4.37 -7.41 -19.57
N ASN A 457 3.92 -8.62 -19.24
CA ASN A 457 3.08 -8.85 -18.06
C ASN A 457 3.91 -8.63 -16.78
N ILE A 458 3.46 -7.74 -15.89
CA ILE A 458 4.16 -7.39 -14.65
C ILE A 458 3.40 -7.82 -13.39
N GLY A 459 2.16 -8.29 -13.54
CA GLY A 459 1.35 -8.80 -12.45
C GLY A 459 -0.14 -8.75 -12.77
N THR A 460 -0.97 -8.71 -11.72
CA THR A 460 -2.43 -8.67 -11.88
C THR A 460 -3.08 -7.62 -10.99
N LEU A 461 -4.18 -7.04 -11.47
CA LEU A 461 -5.01 -6.06 -10.76
C LEU A 461 -5.59 -6.66 -9.48
N GLY A 462 -5.62 -5.88 -8.40
CA GLY A 462 -6.11 -6.33 -7.11
C GLY A 462 -6.87 -5.27 -6.33
N ASN A 463 -6.79 -5.39 -5.00
CA ASN A 463 -7.42 -4.51 -4.02
C ASN A 463 -6.57 -4.40 -2.75
N THR A 464 -5.24 -4.41 -2.89
CA THR A 464 -4.32 -4.40 -1.74
C THR A 464 -3.96 -2.98 -1.31
N GLY A 465 -3.52 -2.80 -0.07
CA GLY A 465 -3.19 -1.49 0.45
C GLY A 465 -4.45 -0.68 0.72
N ASN A 466 -4.38 0.64 0.52
CA ASN A 466 -5.46 1.56 0.79
C ASN A 466 -6.38 1.70 -0.42
N SER A 467 -7.27 0.72 -0.61
CA SER A 467 -8.18 0.64 -1.75
C SER A 467 -9.59 0.27 -1.30
N SER A 468 -10.59 0.92 -1.89
CA SER A 468 -12.02 0.71 -1.57
C SER A 468 -12.71 -0.33 -2.46
N GLY A 469 -12.06 -0.79 -3.53
CA GLY A 469 -12.56 -1.83 -4.41
C GLY A 469 -11.57 -2.18 -5.53
N PRO A 470 -11.74 -3.31 -6.25
CA PRO A 470 -10.74 -3.76 -7.22
C PRO A 470 -10.44 -2.76 -8.34
N HIS A 471 -9.21 -2.26 -8.37
CA HIS A 471 -8.72 -1.36 -9.42
C HIS A 471 -7.18 -1.39 -9.50
N LEU A 472 -6.65 -0.90 -10.62
CA LEU A 472 -5.24 -0.53 -10.77
C LEU A 472 -5.13 0.98 -10.61
N HIS A 473 -4.38 1.43 -9.61
CA HIS A 473 -3.92 2.80 -9.54
C HIS A 473 -2.64 2.95 -10.37
N PHE A 474 -2.67 3.86 -11.36
CA PHE A 474 -1.59 4.03 -12.32
C PHE A 474 -1.12 5.48 -12.40
N GLU A 475 0.16 5.70 -12.13
CA GLU A 475 0.80 7.01 -12.20
C GLU A 475 1.86 7.05 -13.32
N ILE A 476 2.02 8.23 -13.94
CA ILE A 476 3.15 8.54 -14.82
C ILE A 476 3.83 9.79 -14.25
N HIS A 477 5.15 9.70 -14.05
CA HIS A 477 5.98 10.80 -13.57
C HIS A 477 6.95 11.24 -14.64
N LYS A 478 7.03 12.55 -14.86
CA LYS A 478 8.07 13.16 -15.69
C LYS A 478 9.34 13.30 -14.85
N GLY A 479 10.38 12.55 -15.19
CA GLY A 479 11.59 12.39 -14.40
C GLY A 479 11.47 11.24 -13.39
N GLY A 480 12.10 11.41 -12.25
CA GLY A 480 12.01 10.47 -11.14
C GLY A 480 10.69 10.55 -10.38
N TYR A 481 10.35 9.46 -9.67
CA TYR A 481 9.23 9.46 -8.72
C TYR A 481 9.38 10.57 -7.68
N SER A 482 8.32 11.35 -7.51
CA SER A 482 8.18 12.35 -6.45
C SER A 482 6.70 12.49 -6.16
N TYR A 483 6.33 12.06 -4.94
CA TYR A 483 4.98 12.07 -4.43
C TYR A 483 4.57 13.45 -3.90
N SER A 484 3.29 13.77 -4.02
CA SER A 484 2.68 14.92 -3.35
C SER A 484 1.22 14.61 -3.02
N ALA A 485 0.84 14.81 -1.76
CA ALA A 485 -0.54 14.60 -1.32
C ALA A 485 -1.49 15.75 -1.72
N THR A 486 -0.95 16.90 -2.14
CA THR A 486 -1.71 18.15 -2.32
C THR A 486 -1.55 18.80 -3.70
N SER A 487 -0.67 18.27 -4.54
CA SER A 487 -0.40 18.78 -5.88
C SER A 487 0.11 17.65 -6.78
N ALA A 488 0.31 17.95 -8.06
CA ALA A 488 0.83 16.98 -9.03
C ALA A 488 2.24 16.44 -8.69
N GLY A 489 3.07 17.18 -7.94
CA GLY A 489 4.47 16.80 -7.77
C GLY A 489 5.18 16.63 -9.12
N SER A 490 5.62 15.40 -9.41
CA SER A 490 6.22 15.02 -10.71
C SER A 490 5.24 14.31 -11.66
N THR A 491 4.01 14.06 -11.21
CA THR A 491 3.01 13.29 -11.95
C THR A 491 2.43 14.12 -13.09
N VAL A 492 2.08 13.43 -14.17
CA VAL A 492 1.35 13.97 -15.31
C VAL A 492 0.10 13.15 -15.53
N ASN A 493 -0.93 13.74 -16.13
CA ASN A 493 -2.17 13.02 -16.41
C ASN A 493 -1.91 11.85 -17.40
N PRO A 494 -2.04 10.57 -16.97
CA PRO A 494 -1.79 9.43 -17.83
C PRO A 494 -2.68 9.35 -19.09
N ARG A 495 -3.89 9.94 -19.03
CA ARG A 495 -4.86 9.97 -20.15
C ARG A 495 -4.38 10.78 -21.36
N GLN A 496 -3.30 11.53 -21.23
CA GLN A 496 -2.71 12.26 -22.36
C GLN A 496 -1.91 11.35 -23.31
N PHE A 497 -1.59 10.12 -22.90
CA PHE A 497 -0.72 9.21 -23.65
C PHE A 497 -1.47 8.05 -24.33
N PHE A 498 -2.71 7.77 -23.93
CA PHE A 498 -3.56 6.70 -24.49
C PHE A 498 -5.06 6.95 -24.29
#